data_AF-A0A1F9WCN3-F1
#
_entry.id   AF-A0A1F9WCN3-F1
#
_cell.length_a   1.000
_cell.length_b   1.000
_cell.length_c   1.000
_cell.angle_alpha   90.00
_cell.angle_beta   90.00
_cell.angle_gamma   90.00
#
_symmetry.space_group_name_H-M   'P 1'
#
loop_
_entity.id
_entity.type
_entity.pdbx_description
1 polymer ?
#
loop_
_entity_poly.entity_id
_entity_poly.type
_entity_poly.pdbx_seq_one_letter_code
_entity_poly.pdbx_strand_id
1 'polypeptide(L)' 'MNMITLPRLRCPNCGKNMGPVKAPEIPPANKFEDCLRKCSRCLIGATNAKNPAKVKYIYGDQPPQDPPPPAPSQP' A
#
# COMPACT_ATOMS: atom_id res chain seq x y z
N MET A 1 -9.77 -19.04 18.78
CA MET A 1 -9.56 -17.60 18.47
C MET A 1 -10.10 -17.33 17.07
N ASN A 2 -11.03 -16.38 16.93
CA ASN A 2 -11.53 -16.01 15.60
C ASN A 2 -10.45 -15.25 14.83
N MET A 3 -10.02 -15.78 13.69
CA MET A 3 -9.12 -15.05 12.78
C MET A 3 -9.93 -14.28 11.75
N ILE A 4 -9.63 -12.99 11.61
CA ILE A 4 -10.20 -12.15 10.57
C ILE A 4 -9.29 -12.23 9.36
N THR A 5 -9.87 -12.53 8.20
CA THR A 5 -9.14 -12.52 6.92
C THR A 5 -9.51 -11.28 6.15
N LEU A 6 -8.52 -10.42 5.89
CA LEU A 6 -8.64 -9.34 4.94
C LEU A 6 -8.53 -9.88 3.51
N PRO A 7 -9.39 -9.43 2.58
CA PRO A 7 -9.35 -9.90 1.21
C PRO A 7 -8.04 -9.51 0.53
N ARG A 8 -7.65 -10.31 -0.46
CA ARG A 8 -6.52 -10.04 -1.33
C ARG A 8 -6.79 -8.77 -2.15
N LEU A 9 -5.80 -7.91 -2.28
CA LEU A 9 -5.87 -6.71 -3.10
C LEU A 9 -4.76 -6.71 -4.16
N ARG A 10 -4.90 -5.83 -5.16
CA ARG A 10 -3.84 -5.50 -6.12
C ARG A 10 -3.39 -4.07 -5.88
N CYS A 11 -2.09 -3.85 -5.95
CA CYS A 11 -1.52 -2.51 -5.93
C CYS A 11 -2.07 -1.72 -7.13
N PRO A 12 -2.63 -0.52 -6.93
CA PRO A 12 -3.18 0.28 -8.02
C PRO A 12 -2.09 0.80 -8.98
N ASN A 13 -0.83 0.89 -8.53
CA ASN A 13 0.27 1.39 -9.36
C ASN A 13 0.94 0.29 -10.21
N CYS A 14 1.35 -0.83 -9.59
CA CYS A 14 2.11 -1.88 -10.29
C CYS A 14 1.33 -3.18 -10.52
N GLY A 15 0.06 -3.27 -10.10
CA GLY A 15 -0.77 -4.46 -10.22
C GLY A 15 -0.37 -5.64 -9.32
N LYS A 16 0.76 -5.54 -8.60
CA LYS A 16 1.29 -6.62 -7.75
C LYS A 16 0.35 -6.93 -6.59
N ASN A 17 0.26 -8.21 -6.23
CA ASN A 17 -0.64 -8.66 -5.17
C ASN A 17 -0.19 -8.17 -3.79
N MET A 18 -1.12 -7.52 -3.09
CA MET A 18 -1.03 -7.15 -1.68
C MET A 18 -1.87 -8.18 -0.92
N GLY A 19 -1.22 -9.30 -0.58
CA GLY A 19 -1.84 -10.59 -0.21
C GLY A 19 -2.97 -10.52 0.84
N PRO A 20 -3.73 -11.62 1.00
CA PRO A 20 -4.68 -11.71 2.10
C PRO A 20 -3.93 -11.70 3.43
N VAL A 21 -4.43 -10.93 4.40
CA VAL A 21 -3.85 -10.87 5.73
C VAL A 21 -4.79 -11.56 6.70
N LYS A 22 -4.27 -12.52 7.46
CA LYS A 22 -4.98 -13.15 8.58
C LYS A 22 -4.43 -12.58 9.87
N ALA A 23 -5.30 -12.01 10.68
CA ALA A 23 -4.93 -11.48 11.99
C ALA A 23 -6.06 -11.70 13.00
N PRO A 24 -5.74 -11.81 14.30
CA PRO A 24 -6.75 -11.90 15.35
C PRO A 24 -7.58 -10.62 15.46
N GLU A 25 -6.95 -9.47 15.20
CA GLU A 25 -7.58 -8.15 15.19
C GLU A 25 -7.12 -7.36 13.95
N ILE A 26 -8.02 -6.50 13.45
CA ILE A 26 -7.75 -5.61 12.32
C ILE A 26 -7.88 -4.17 12.82
N PRO A 27 -6.77 -3.52 13.25
CA PRO A 27 -6.80 -2.13 13.67
C PRO A 27 -7.07 -1.21 12.47
N PRO A 28 -7.63 -0.01 12.69
CA PRO A 28 -7.71 1.01 11.63
C PRO A 28 -6.29 1.38 11.16
N ALA A 29 -6.16 1.65 9.86
CA ALA A 29 -4.91 2.14 9.29
C ALA A 29 -5.15 3.51 8.68
N ASN A 30 -4.48 4.53 9.22
CA ASN A 30 -4.52 5.90 8.72
C ASN A 30 -3.18 6.32 8.11
N LYS A 31 -2.09 5.62 8.44
CA LYS A 31 -0.77 5.81 7.84
C LYS A 31 -0.33 4.57 7.07
N PHE A 32 0.65 4.74 6.19
CA PHE A 32 1.25 3.65 5.42
C PHE A 32 1.78 2.52 6.33
N GLU A 33 2.38 2.88 7.46
CA GLU A 33 2.99 1.95 8.40
C GLU A 33 1.96 1.02 9.05
N ASP A 34 0.78 1.56 9.38
CA ASP A 34 -0.36 0.85 9.96
C ASP A 34 -1.06 -0.10 8.97
N CYS A 35 -0.80 0.07 7.67
CA CYS A 35 -1.42 -0.75 6.64
C CYS A 35 -0.87 -2.17 6.71
N LEU A 36 -1.75 -3.12 7.05
CA LEU A 36 -1.43 -4.54 7.04
C LEU A 36 -1.16 -5.05 5.62
N ARG A 37 -1.81 -4.44 4.63
CA ARG A 37 -1.62 -4.72 3.20
C ARG A 37 -0.85 -3.56 2.58
N LYS A 38 0.43 -3.74 2.31
CA LYS A 38 1.29 -2.73 1.68
C LYS A 38 2.10 -3.27 0.50
N CYS A 39 2.36 -2.40 -0.46
CA CYS A 39 3.24 -2.65 -1.58
C CYS A 39 4.56 -1.91 -1.31
N SER A 40 5.60 -2.62 -0.87
CA SER A 40 6.89 -2.02 -0.54
C SER A 40 7.61 -1.39 -1.74
N ARG A 41 7.28 -1.83 -2.97
CA ARG A 41 7.86 -1.28 -4.20
C ARG A 41 7.31 0.10 -4.56
N CYS A 42 6.00 0.28 -4.40
CA CYS A 42 5.32 1.52 -4.75
C CYS A 42 5.08 2.41 -3.52
N LEU A 43 5.42 1.93 -2.33
CA LEU A 43 5.11 2.58 -1.05
C LEU A 43 3.63 2.91 -0.92
N ILE A 44 2.75 1.98 -1.35
CA ILE A 44 1.29 2.13 -1.25
C ILE A 44 0.75 1.14 -0.23
N GLY A 45 0.10 1.66 0.81
CA GLY A 45 -0.64 0.92 1.80
C GLY A 45 -2.13 0.91 1.47
N ALA A 46 -2.81 -0.19 1.74
CA ALA A 46 -4.27 -0.28 1.67
C ALA A 46 -4.82 -0.26 3.09
N THR A 47 -5.78 0.63 3.35
CA THR A 47 -6.51 0.67 4.62
C THR A 47 -7.03 -0.71 5.02
N ASN A 48 -7.10 -0.95 6.32
CA ASN A 48 -7.45 -2.24 6.90
C ASN A 48 -8.97 -2.53 6.85
N ALA A 49 -9.69 -2.00 5.85
CA ALA A 49 -11.11 -2.25 5.67
C ALA A 49 -11.36 -3.74 5.30
N LYS A 50 -12.29 -4.35 6.03
CA LYS A 50 -12.78 -5.73 5.75
C LYS A 50 -13.52 -5.81 4.42
N ASN A 51 -14.32 -4.79 4.11
CA ASN A 51 -15.01 -4.67 2.83
C ASN A 51 -14.05 -4.09 1.77
N PRO A 52 -13.76 -4.80 0.67
CA PRO A 52 -12.85 -4.32 -0.38
C PRO A 52 -13.34 -3.02 -1.02
N ALA A 53 -14.64 -2.77 -1.12
CA ALA A 53 -15.19 -1.53 -1.68
C ALA A 53 -14.94 -0.29 -0.80
N LYS A 54 -14.62 -0.48 0.49
CA LYS A 54 -14.29 0.61 1.42
C LYS A 54 -12.78 0.82 1.57
N VAL A 55 -11.97 0.03 0.87
CA VAL A 55 -10.51 0.16 0.93
C VAL A 55 -10.09 1.44 0.21
N LYS A 56 -9.47 2.34 0.97
CA LYS A 56 -8.68 3.46 0.46
C LYS A 56 -7.19 3.10 0.43
N TYR A 57 -6.44 3.77 -0.43
CA TYR A 57 -4.98 3.64 -0.52
C TYR A 57 -4.30 4.84 0.13
N ILE A 58 -3.29 4.56 0.94
CA ILE A 58 -2.45 5.54 1.63
C ILE A 58 -1.06 5.44 1.01
N TYR A 59 -0.59 6.55 0.47
CA TYR A 59 0.75 6.65 -0.10
C TYR A 59 1.70 6.95 1.07
N GLY A 60 2.74 6.13 1.20
CA GLY A 60 3.84 6.44 2.10
C GLY A 60 4.59 7.68 1.62
N ASP A 61 5.33 8.29 2.52
CA ASP A 61 6.26 9.36 2.19
C ASP A 61 7.37 8.74 1.31
N GLN A 62 7.18 8.76 -0.01
CA GLN A 62 8.36 8.85 -0.86
C GLN A 62 8.95 10.23 -0.53
N PRO A 63 10.24 10.35 -0.17
CA PRO A 63 10.90 11.63 -0.33
C PRO A 63 10.57 12.09 -1.76
N PRO A 64 10.25 13.38 -1.98
CA PRO A 64 9.96 13.88 -3.31
C PRO A 64 10.99 13.29 -4.26
N GLN A 65 10.55 12.50 -5.24
CA GLN A 65 11.48 12.10 -6.28
C GLN A 65 11.79 13.40 -6.99
N ASP A 66 12.92 14.03 -6.63
CA ASP A 66 13.50 15.08 -7.45
C ASP A 66 13.43 14.57 -8.88
N PRO A 67 12.86 15.34 -9.82
CA PRO A 67 12.83 14.92 -11.21
C PRO A 67 14.26 14.50 -11.59
N PRO A 68 14.44 13.37 -12.30
CA PRO A 68 15.77 12.93 -12.69
C PRO A 68 16.49 14.12 -13.33
N PRO A 69 17.74 14.43 -12.90
CA PRO A 69 18.45 15.59 -13.42
C PRO A 69 18.41 15.52 -14.95
N PRO A 70 18.09 16.63 -15.64
CA PRO A 70 18.02 16.64 -17.09
C PRO A 70 19.31 16.02 -17.64
N ALA A 71 19.15 15.02 -18.50
CA ALA A 71 20.26 14.32 -19.12
C ALA A 71 21.24 15.36 -19.69
N PRO A 72 22.56 15.20 -19.50
CA PRO A 72 23.51 16.14 -20.05
C PRO A 72 23.31 16.21 -21.55
N SER A 73 22.92 17.38 -22.04
CA SER A 73 22.96 17.71 -23.46
C SER A 73 24.39 17.48 -23.93
N GLN A 74 24.61 16.40 -24.69
CA GLN A 74 25.91 16.17 -25.31
C GLN A 74 26.18 17.27 -26.35
N PRO A 75 27.45 17.71 -26.49
CA PRO A 75 27.85 18.79 -27.40
C PRO A 75 27.73 18.42 -28.89
#